data_AF-A0A9Q0LDP1-F1
#
_entry.id   AF-A0A9Q0LDP1-F1
#
_cell.length_a   1.000
_cell.length_b   1.000
_cell.length_c   1.000
_cell.angle_alpha   90.00
_cell.angle_beta   90.00
_cell.angle_gamma   90.00
#
_symmetry.space_group_name_H-M   'P 1'
#
loop_
_entity.id
_entity.type
_entity.pdbx_description
1 polymer ?
#
loop_
_entity_poly.entity_id
_entity_poly.type
_entity_poly.pdbx_seq_one_letter_code
_entity_poly.pdbx_strand_id
1 'polypeptide(L)'
;MENNQNNQNNENENENEIQIENENENQNEIQIENENQNQNQNENENEFQKELIQNYQKLLNLDQNYSDIVIKVSQNSKQFKCHKSILTCQSPFFSIYLKENEANEIIFEDISEQDMNQIIQFIYTRNIQLNQSNLFSIWFLSIKFQLKSLQNYIENQFIIKNFNLQLFFQNF
;
A
#
# COMPACT_ATOMS: atom_id res chain seq x y z
N MET A 1 13.39 -74.63 22.74
CA MET A 1 12.16 -74.23 22.02
C MET A 1 12.09 -72.70 22.03
N GLU A 2 13.04 -71.99 21.42
CA GLU A 2 13.23 -70.55 21.74
C GLU A 2 13.72 -69.67 20.57
N ASN A 3 13.45 -70.03 19.31
CA ASN A 3 13.92 -69.25 18.14
C ASN A 3 12.82 -68.60 17.28
N ASN A 4 11.56 -68.54 17.73
CA ASN A 4 10.45 -67.99 16.92
C ASN A 4 9.92 -66.62 17.36
N GLN A 5 10.39 -66.05 18.47
CA GLN A 5 9.90 -64.75 18.98
C GLN A 5 10.77 -63.55 18.58
N ASN A 6 12.04 -63.76 18.19
CA ASN A 6 12.94 -62.65 17.82
C ASN A 6 12.81 -62.17 16.36
N ASN A 7 12.30 -62.99 15.43
CA ASN A 7 12.11 -62.56 14.04
C ASN A 7 10.85 -61.69 13.84
N GLN A 8 9.77 -61.96 14.59
CA GLN A 8 8.53 -61.17 14.49
C GLN A 8 8.68 -59.76 15.07
N ASN A 9 9.56 -59.55 16.06
CA ASN A 9 9.77 -58.22 16.64
C ASN A 9 10.58 -57.30 15.71
N ASN A 10 11.58 -57.82 15.00
CA ASN A 10 12.38 -57.02 14.05
C ASN A 10 11.62 -56.67 12.76
N GLU A 11 10.67 -57.51 12.32
CA GLU A 11 9.79 -57.20 11.18
C GLU A 11 8.79 -56.09 11.55
N ASN A 12 8.20 -56.16 12.75
CA ASN A 12 7.26 -55.14 13.24
C ASN A 12 7.94 -53.77 13.50
N GLU A 13 9.19 -53.74 13.96
CA GLU A 13 9.93 -52.48 14.14
C GLU A 13 10.27 -51.82 12.79
N ASN A 14 10.72 -52.59 11.80
CA ASN A 14 10.97 -52.09 10.44
C ASN A 14 9.68 -51.60 9.75
N GLU A 15 8.55 -52.30 9.93
CA GLU A 15 7.26 -51.87 9.37
C GLU A 15 6.77 -50.56 9.99
N ASN A 16 6.98 -50.35 11.29
CA ASN A 16 6.64 -49.10 11.98
C ASN A 16 7.54 -47.93 11.53
N GLU A 17 8.85 -48.16 11.35
CA GLU A 17 9.76 -47.12 10.82
C GLU A 17 9.40 -46.71 9.40
N ILE A 18 9.10 -47.68 8.53
CA ILE A 18 8.64 -47.43 7.15
C ILE A 18 7.31 -46.65 7.15
N GLN A 19 6.37 -46.95 8.04
CA GLN A 19 5.12 -46.19 8.14
C GLN A 19 5.35 -44.74 8.57
N ILE A 20 6.22 -44.50 9.55
CA ILE A 20 6.56 -43.16 10.03
C ILE A 20 7.26 -42.34 8.93
N GLU A 21 8.20 -42.94 8.19
CA GLU A 21 8.86 -42.26 7.06
C GLU A 21 7.86 -41.86 5.97
N ASN A 22 6.95 -42.77 5.59
CA ASN A 22 5.91 -42.48 4.60
C ASN A 22 4.92 -41.38 5.07
N GLU A 23 4.58 -41.35 6.36
CA GLU A 23 3.74 -40.28 6.91
C GLU A 23 4.44 -38.92 6.90
N ASN A 24 5.74 -38.88 7.21
CA ASN A 24 6.54 -37.65 7.18
C ASN A 24 6.75 -37.14 5.74
N GLU A 25 6.98 -38.03 4.78
CA GLU A 25 7.08 -37.66 3.36
C GLU A 25 5.77 -37.06 2.83
N ASN A 26 4.62 -37.70 3.13
CA ASN A 26 3.31 -37.18 2.76
C ASN A 26 3.02 -35.81 3.40
N GLN A 27 3.39 -35.60 4.67
CA GLN A 27 3.22 -34.30 5.33
C GLN A 27 4.09 -33.21 4.70
N ASN A 28 5.31 -33.53 4.30
CA ASN A 28 6.21 -32.60 3.60
C ASN A 28 5.68 -32.22 2.20
N GLU A 29 5.15 -33.18 1.43
CA GLU A 29 4.55 -32.91 0.12
C GLU A 29 3.32 -31.98 0.23
N ILE A 30 2.43 -32.26 1.18
CA ILE A 30 1.25 -31.41 1.46
C ILE A 30 1.68 -30.00 1.85
N GLN A 31 2.73 -29.84 2.67
CA GLN A 31 3.23 -28.53 3.07
C GLN A 31 3.78 -27.76 1.86
N ILE A 32 4.56 -28.41 0.99
CA ILE A 32 5.12 -27.79 -0.22
C ILE A 32 4.01 -27.37 -1.20
N GLU A 33 2.99 -28.20 -1.39
CA GLU A 33 1.83 -27.84 -2.24
C GLU A 33 1.08 -26.62 -1.70
N ASN A 34 0.85 -26.55 -0.39
CA ASN A 34 0.21 -25.40 0.25
C ASN A 34 1.04 -24.13 0.12
N GLU A 35 2.36 -24.21 0.30
CA GLU A 35 3.28 -23.07 0.12
C GLU A 35 3.28 -22.57 -1.34
N ASN A 36 3.32 -23.49 -2.31
CA ASN A 36 3.25 -23.14 -3.74
C ASN A 36 1.90 -22.53 -4.12
N GLN A 37 0.79 -23.05 -3.60
CA GLN A 37 -0.54 -22.47 -3.84
C GLN A 37 -0.65 -21.06 -3.23
N ASN A 38 -0.14 -20.84 -2.02
CA ASN A 38 -0.11 -19.53 -1.38
C ASN A 38 0.78 -18.53 -2.14
N GLN A 39 1.95 -18.96 -2.63
CA GLN A 39 2.82 -18.13 -3.45
C GLN A 39 2.14 -17.73 -4.78
N ASN A 40 1.56 -18.69 -5.49
CA ASN A 40 0.82 -18.42 -6.73
C ASN A 40 -0.38 -17.49 -6.51
N GLN A 41 -1.12 -17.64 -5.41
CA GLN A 41 -2.21 -16.73 -5.06
C GLN A 41 -1.70 -15.30 -4.81
N ASN A 42 -0.63 -15.15 -4.03
CA ASN A 42 -0.02 -13.84 -3.77
C ASN A 42 0.51 -13.18 -5.05
N GLU A 43 1.12 -13.93 -5.96
CA GLU A 43 1.61 -13.41 -7.24
C GLU A 43 0.49 -12.88 -8.13
N ASN A 44 -0.60 -13.65 -8.26
CA ASN A 44 -1.78 -13.23 -9.02
C ASN A 44 -2.43 -11.98 -8.41
N GLU A 45 -2.59 -11.93 -7.08
CA GLU A 45 -3.10 -10.75 -6.38
C GLU A 45 -2.23 -9.51 -6.62
N ASN A 46 -0.90 -9.68 -6.60
CA ASN A 46 0.03 -8.59 -6.91
C ASN A 46 -0.09 -8.10 -8.35
N GLU A 47 -0.36 -8.99 -9.32
CA GLU A 47 -0.58 -8.60 -10.71
C GLU A 47 -1.89 -7.82 -10.87
N PHE A 48 -3.00 -8.30 -10.29
CA PHE A 48 -4.27 -7.59 -10.32
C PHE A 48 -4.18 -6.20 -9.68
N GLN A 49 -3.46 -6.07 -8.57
CA GLN A 49 -3.23 -4.77 -7.93
C GLN A 49 -2.41 -3.83 -8.83
N LYS A 50 -1.37 -4.33 -9.50
CA LYS A 50 -0.58 -3.53 -10.45
C LYS A 50 -1.44 -3.05 -11.62
N GLU A 51 -2.24 -3.93 -12.20
CA GLU A 51 -3.14 -3.56 -13.30
C GLU A 51 -4.14 -2.48 -12.86
N LEU A 52 -4.75 -2.64 -11.68
CA LEU A 52 -5.68 -1.67 -11.12
C LEU A 52 -5.03 -0.28 -10.93
N ILE A 53 -3.82 -0.24 -10.36
CA ILE A 53 -3.07 1.02 -10.17
C ILE A 53 -2.74 1.67 -11.52
N GLN A 54 -2.33 0.88 -12.52
CA GLN A 54 -2.07 1.38 -13.87
C GLN A 54 -3.34 1.95 -14.51
N ASN A 55 -4.50 1.32 -14.29
CA ASN A 55 -5.78 1.82 -14.80
C ASN A 55 -6.17 3.16 -14.14
N TYR A 56 -5.96 3.33 -12.83
CA TYR A 56 -6.14 4.63 -12.18
C TYR A 56 -5.15 5.69 -12.67
N GLN A 57 -3.90 5.31 -12.95
CA GLN A 57 -2.92 6.23 -13.52
C GLN A 57 -3.31 6.68 -14.94
N LYS A 58 -3.84 5.77 -15.78
CA LYS A 58 -4.39 6.10 -17.10
C LYS A 58 -5.58 7.06 -16.98
N LEU A 59 -6.49 6.79 -16.04
CA LEU A 59 -7.64 7.65 -15.76
C LEU A 59 -7.21 9.07 -15.38
N LEU A 60 -6.16 9.23 -14.57
CA LEU A 60 -5.62 10.54 -14.20
C LEU A 60 -4.97 11.28 -15.37
N ASN A 61 -4.18 10.59 -16.21
CA ASN A 61 -3.31 11.24 -17.18
C ASN A 61 -3.89 11.35 -18.60
N LEU A 62 -4.67 10.36 -19.04
CA LEU A 62 -5.07 10.22 -20.44
C LEU A 62 -6.54 10.56 -20.65
N ASP A 63 -7.41 10.27 -19.68
CA ASP A 63 -8.86 10.36 -19.86
C ASP A 63 -9.48 11.53 -19.09
N GLN A 64 -9.05 12.74 -19.44
CA GLN A 64 -9.54 13.98 -18.83
C GLN A 64 -11.00 14.31 -19.17
N ASN A 65 -11.64 13.53 -20.05
CA ASN A 65 -13.03 13.76 -20.46
C ASN A 65 -14.04 13.41 -19.36
N TYR A 66 -13.66 12.54 -18.42
CA TYR A 66 -14.51 12.12 -17.31
C TYR A 66 -14.22 12.86 -16.00
N SER A 67 -13.29 13.82 -16.03
CA SER A 67 -12.99 14.66 -14.88
C SER A 67 -14.15 15.62 -14.60
N ASP A 68 -14.65 15.59 -13.37
CA ASP A 68 -15.79 16.37 -12.89
C ASP A 68 -15.35 17.47 -11.89
N ILE A 69 -14.06 17.61 -11.65
CA ILE A 69 -13.48 18.65 -10.81
C ILE A 69 -12.11 19.12 -11.29
N VAL A 70 -11.82 20.41 -11.10
CA VAL A 70 -10.53 21.04 -11.39
C VAL A 70 -9.90 21.57 -10.10
N ILE A 71 -8.66 21.20 -9.82
CA ILE A 71 -7.86 21.79 -8.74
C ILE A 71 -6.86 22.77 -9.37
N LYS A 72 -6.84 24.01 -8.89
CA LYS A 72 -5.88 25.05 -9.28
C LYS A 72 -4.97 25.37 -8.10
N VAL A 73 -3.69 25.56 -8.37
CA VAL A 73 -2.70 25.92 -7.34
C VAL A 73 -2.14 27.30 -7.62
N SER A 74 -2.64 28.36 -6.97
CA SER A 74 -2.50 29.78 -7.35
C SER A 74 -3.28 30.18 -8.62
N GLN A 75 -3.57 31.47 -8.76
CA GLN A 75 -4.48 32.01 -9.79
C GLN A 75 -3.95 31.92 -11.23
N ASN A 76 -2.63 31.85 -11.45
CA ASN A 76 -1.99 31.88 -12.79
C ASN A 76 -1.26 30.58 -13.15
N SER A 77 -1.77 29.45 -12.68
CA SER A 77 -1.00 28.22 -12.58
C SER A 77 -1.72 27.02 -13.17
N LYS A 78 -0.98 25.91 -13.28
CA LYS A 78 -1.45 24.64 -13.81
C LYS A 78 -2.72 24.17 -13.12
N GLN A 79 -3.61 23.64 -13.94
CA GLN A 79 -4.88 23.06 -13.55
C GLN A 79 -4.75 21.54 -13.52
N PHE A 80 -5.25 20.92 -12.47
CA PHE A 80 -5.31 19.47 -12.33
C PHE A 80 -6.77 19.04 -12.47
N LYS A 81 -7.09 18.39 -13.58
CA LYS A 81 -8.38 17.74 -13.76
C LYS A 81 -8.39 16.42 -13.00
N CYS A 82 -9.46 16.19 -12.25
CA CYS A 82 -9.58 15.08 -11.30
C CYS A 82 -11.03 14.56 -11.25
N HIS A 83 -11.22 13.51 -10.46
CA HIS A 83 -12.49 12.83 -10.25
C HIS A 83 -12.92 12.95 -8.79
N LYS A 84 -14.09 13.54 -8.53
CA LYS A 84 -14.64 13.73 -7.18
C LYS A 84 -14.76 12.42 -6.42
N SER A 85 -15.21 11.36 -7.08
CA SER A 85 -15.37 10.02 -6.48
C SER A 85 -14.06 9.48 -5.91
N ILE A 86 -12.95 9.63 -6.64
CA ILE A 86 -11.62 9.18 -6.20
C ILE A 86 -11.11 10.08 -5.06
N LEU A 87 -11.21 11.41 -5.21
CA LEU A 87 -10.77 12.34 -4.17
C LEU A 87 -11.50 12.11 -2.84
N THR A 88 -12.84 12.03 -2.88
CA THR A 88 -13.68 11.89 -1.68
C THR A 88 -13.54 10.53 -1.00
N CYS A 89 -13.30 9.46 -1.77
CA CYS A 89 -13.03 8.13 -1.21
C CYS A 89 -11.69 8.09 -0.45
N GLN A 90 -10.71 8.86 -0.90
CA GLN A 90 -9.35 8.83 -0.35
C GLN A 90 -9.10 9.87 0.73
N SER A 91 -9.92 10.91 0.81
CA SER A 91 -9.72 12.06 1.68
C SER A 91 -11.03 12.53 2.30
N PRO A 92 -11.18 12.41 3.63
CA PRO A 92 -12.30 13.01 4.34
C PRO A 92 -12.40 14.52 4.13
N PHE A 93 -11.26 15.21 4.00
CA PHE A 93 -11.22 16.64 3.68
C PHE A 93 -11.97 16.94 2.37
N PHE A 94 -11.65 16.25 1.27
CA PHE A 94 -12.34 16.47 -0.01
C PHE A 94 -13.81 16.06 0.07
N SER A 95 -14.15 15.00 0.82
CA SER A 95 -15.54 14.59 1.05
C SER A 95 -16.39 15.68 1.71
N ILE A 96 -15.87 16.31 2.77
CA ILE A 96 -16.55 17.39 3.47
C ILE A 96 -16.61 18.64 2.59
N TYR A 97 -15.46 19.06 2.05
CA TYR A 97 -15.36 20.28 1.24
C TYR A 97 -16.32 20.27 0.05
N LEU A 98 -16.40 19.14 -0.68
CA LEU A 98 -17.24 19.05 -1.88
C LEU A 98 -18.74 18.96 -1.56
N LYS A 99 -19.11 18.42 -0.40
CA LYS A 99 -20.49 18.43 0.08
C LYS A 99 -20.94 19.84 0.48
N GLU A 100 -20.06 20.62 1.09
CA GLU A 100 -20.41 21.96 1.59
C GLU A 100 -20.44 23.02 0.48
N ASN A 101 -19.61 22.89 -0.55
CA ASN A 101 -19.40 23.94 -1.54
C ASN A 101 -20.00 23.63 -2.92
N GLU A 102 -20.50 22.41 -3.16
CA GLU A 102 -20.98 21.92 -4.47
C GLU A 102 -20.05 22.31 -5.65
N ALA A 103 -18.74 22.31 -5.37
CA ALA A 103 -17.76 22.92 -6.25
C ALA A 103 -17.34 21.98 -7.39
N ASN A 104 -17.17 22.55 -8.58
CA ASN A 104 -16.49 21.92 -9.72
C ASN A 104 -15.04 22.41 -9.87
N GLU A 105 -14.63 23.35 -9.02
CA GLU A 105 -13.29 23.94 -9.01
C GLU A 105 -12.84 24.22 -7.56
N ILE A 106 -11.58 23.92 -7.25
CA ILE A 106 -10.94 24.23 -5.96
C ILE A 106 -9.66 25.01 -6.23
N ILE A 107 -9.40 26.06 -5.44
CA ILE A 107 -8.19 26.88 -5.55
C ILE A 107 -7.40 26.78 -4.25
N PHE A 108 -6.12 26.45 -4.35
CA PHE A 108 -5.16 26.49 -3.24
C PHE A 108 -4.06 27.50 -3.54
N GLU A 109 -3.97 28.57 -2.76
CA GLU A 109 -2.96 29.62 -2.97
C GLU A 109 -1.60 29.30 -2.33
N ASP A 110 -1.60 28.43 -1.31
CA ASP A 110 -0.47 28.11 -0.45
C ASP A 110 0.25 26.80 -0.79
N ILE A 111 -0.05 26.20 -1.96
CA ILE A 111 0.48 24.89 -2.36
C ILE A 111 1.21 25.01 -3.69
N SER A 112 2.42 24.44 -3.76
CA SER A 112 3.20 24.38 -5.00
C SER A 112 2.60 23.40 -6.00
N GLU A 113 2.81 23.65 -7.30
CA GLU A 113 2.40 22.70 -8.35
C GLU A 113 2.98 21.30 -8.14
N GLN A 114 4.26 21.25 -7.75
CA GLN A 114 4.97 20.00 -7.56
C GLN A 114 4.39 19.20 -6.39
N ASP A 115 4.11 19.84 -5.26
CA ASP A 115 3.53 19.17 -4.09
C ASP A 115 2.10 18.71 -4.38
N MET A 116 1.27 19.54 -5.01
CA MET A 116 -0.08 19.13 -5.39
C MET A 116 -0.07 17.97 -6.37
N ASN A 117 0.86 17.96 -7.33
CA ASN A 117 1.01 16.83 -8.23
C ASN A 117 1.37 15.54 -7.46
N GLN A 118 2.28 15.59 -6.49
CA GLN A 118 2.61 14.43 -5.64
C GLN A 118 1.40 13.93 -4.86
N ILE A 119 0.61 14.83 -4.28
CA ILE A 119 -0.61 14.49 -3.54
C ILE A 119 -1.64 13.80 -4.45
N ILE A 120 -1.89 14.36 -5.64
CA ILE A 120 -2.85 13.79 -6.59
C ILE A 120 -2.36 12.43 -7.08
N GLN A 121 -1.07 12.29 -7.43
CA GLN A 121 -0.49 11.00 -7.81
C GLN A 121 -0.66 9.97 -6.69
N PHE A 122 -0.40 10.34 -5.44
CA PHE A 122 -0.59 9.45 -4.28
C PHE A 122 -2.04 9.01 -4.11
N ILE A 123 -3.00 9.94 -4.28
CA ILE A 123 -4.44 9.63 -4.17
C ILE A 123 -4.85 8.54 -5.18
N TYR A 124 -4.33 8.59 -6.41
CA TYR A 124 -4.71 7.64 -7.46
C TYR A 124 -3.90 6.35 -7.44
N THR A 125 -2.61 6.42 -7.09
CA THR A 125 -1.66 5.32 -7.35
C THR A 125 -0.95 4.80 -6.12
N ARG A 126 -1.16 5.43 -4.95
CA ARG A 126 -0.38 5.21 -3.72
C ARG A 126 1.13 5.48 -3.85
N ASN A 127 1.58 5.99 -4.99
CA ASN A 127 2.97 6.32 -5.22
C ASN A 127 3.25 7.77 -4.79
N ILE A 128 4.40 7.97 -4.13
CA ILE A 128 4.89 9.29 -3.79
C ILE A 128 6.42 9.31 -3.85
N GLN A 129 6.98 10.40 -4.36
CA GLN A 129 8.42 10.61 -4.42
C GLN A 129 8.84 11.64 -3.37
N LEU A 130 9.46 11.17 -2.30
CA LEU A 130 9.93 11.99 -1.19
C LEU A 130 11.43 12.22 -1.26
N ASN A 131 11.86 13.43 -0.91
CA ASN A 131 13.24 13.82 -0.71
C ASN A 131 13.32 14.85 0.42
N GLN A 132 14.53 15.27 0.79
CA GLN A 132 14.73 16.20 1.92
C GLN A 132 14.03 17.56 1.71
N SER A 133 13.86 18.02 0.48
CA SER A 133 13.28 19.34 0.21
C SER A 133 11.75 19.35 0.23
N ASN A 134 11.09 18.22 -0.08
CA ASN A 134 9.62 18.13 -0.09
C ASN A 134 9.01 17.35 1.09
N LEU A 135 9.83 16.69 1.92
CA LEU A 135 9.33 15.84 2.99
C LEU A 135 8.34 16.56 3.92
N PHE A 136 8.72 17.75 4.40
CA PHE A 136 7.92 18.51 5.35
C PHE A 136 6.65 19.10 4.71
N SER A 137 6.75 19.62 3.48
CA SER A 137 5.57 20.15 2.77
C SER A 137 4.56 19.04 2.51
N ILE A 138 5.00 17.90 2.01
CA ILE A 138 4.12 16.75 1.75
C ILE A 138 3.55 16.18 3.06
N TRP A 139 4.34 16.10 4.13
CA TRP A 139 3.81 15.69 5.44
C TRP A 139 2.70 16.63 5.92
N PHE A 140 2.91 17.95 5.84
CA PHE A 140 1.88 18.93 6.19
C PHE A 140 0.62 18.77 5.33
N LEU A 141 0.78 18.56 4.01
CA LEU A 141 -0.34 18.31 3.11
C LEU A 141 -1.07 16.99 3.41
N SER A 142 -0.35 15.95 3.84
CA SER A 142 -0.97 14.69 4.27
C SER A 142 -1.90 14.90 5.47
N ILE A 143 -1.56 15.82 6.38
CA ILE A 143 -2.41 16.22 7.51
C ILE A 143 -3.56 17.10 7.01
N LYS A 144 -3.28 18.15 6.23
CA LYS A 144 -4.27 19.09 5.67
C LYS A 144 -5.38 18.35 4.91
N PHE A 145 -5.00 17.38 4.08
CA PHE A 145 -5.92 16.58 3.28
C PHE A 145 -6.36 15.27 3.95
N GLN A 146 -5.99 15.05 5.21
CA GLN A 146 -6.39 13.89 6.00
C GLN A 146 -6.06 12.54 5.33
N LEU A 147 -4.90 12.46 4.67
CA LEU A 147 -4.37 11.27 4.00
C LEU A 147 -3.60 10.40 5.00
N LYS A 148 -4.32 9.72 5.91
CA LYS A 148 -3.72 9.06 7.07
C LYS A 148 -2.65 8.01 6.73
N SER A 149 -2.82 7.25 5.65
CA SER A 149 -1.83 6.28 5.20
C SER A 149 -0.51 6.93 4.77
N LEU A 150 -0.57 8.07 4.08
CA LEU A 150 0.62 8.84 3.70
C LEU A 150 1.30 9.45 4.93
N GLN A 151 0.51 10.03 5.83
CA GLN A 151 1.01 10.60 7.07
C GLN A 151 1.82 9.55 7.85
N ASN A 152 1.21 8.38 8.10
CA ASN A 152 1.86 7.29 8.82
C ASN A 152 3.12 6.78 8.09
N TYR A 153 3.08 6.69 6.76
CA TYR A 153 4.25 6.29 5.96
C TYR A 153 5.43 7.24 6.17
N ILE A 154 5.19 8.55 6.12
CA ILE A 154 6.23 9.57 6.30
C ILE A 154 6.78 9.55 7.73
N GLU A 155 5.90 9.48 8.72
CA GLU A 155 6.27 9.44 10.14
C GLU A 155 7.15 8.22 10.46
N ASN A 156 6.75 7.03 9.96
CA ASN A 156 7.47 5.78 10.22
C ASN A 156 8.79 5.67 9.46
N GLN A 157 8.89 6.22 8.24
CA GLN A 157 10.10 6.08 7.43
C GLN A 157 11.14 7.16 7.71
N PHE A 158 10.72 8.38 8.00
CA PHE A 158 11.63 9.52 7.99
C PHE A 158 11.69 10.24 9.33
N ILE A 159 10.55 10.59 9.92
CA ILE A 159 10.56 11.42 11.13
C ILE A 159 11.03 10.60 12.33
N ILE A 160 10.44 9.44 12.58
CA ILE A 160 10.79 8.61 13.76
C ILE A 160 12.20 8.02 13.63
N LYS A 161 12.63 7.67 12.41
CA LYS A 161 13.97 7.07 12.18
C LYS A 161 15.11 8.09 12.19
N ASN A 162 14.85 9.35 11.83
CA ASN A 162 15.91 10.37 11.69
C ASN A 162 15.84 11.52 12.71
N PHE A 163 14.77 11.63 13.51
CA PHE A 163 14.73 12.60 14.62
C PHE A 163 15.06 11.95 15.96
N ASN A 164 16.23 12.34 16.49
CA ASN A 164 16.48 12.35 17.92
C ASN A 164 15.56 13.44 18.52
N LEU A 165 14.45 13.03 19.16
CA LEU A 165 13.36 13.91 19.61
C LEU A 165 13.80 15.08 20.52
N GLN A 166 15.04 15.04 21.03
CA GLN A 166 15.62 16.02 21.93
C GLN A 166 15.98 17.36 21.26
N LEU A 167 16.19 17.40 19.93
CA LEU A 167 16.48 18.65 19.20
C LEU A 167 15.22 19.44 18.83
N PHE A 168 14.04 18.82 18.91
CA PHE A 168 12.78 19.43 18.45
C PHE A 168 12.22 20.47 19.44
N PHE A 169 12.49 20.32 20.74
CA PHE A 169 12.01 21.26 21.78
C PHE A 169 13.00 22.37 22.13
N GLN A 170 14.14 22.48 21.45
CA GLN A 170 15.13 23.53 21.72
C GLN A 170 14.98 24.76 20.81
N ASN A 171 14.12 24.71 19.79
CA ASN A 171 13.93 25.80 18.83
C ASN A 171 12.49 26.36 18.80
N PHE A 172 11.71 26.11 19.86
CA PHE A 172 10.46 26.81 20.16
C PHE A 172 10.44 27.25 21.62
#